data_AF-A0A0K9PFW0-F1
#
_entry.id   AF-A0A0K9PFW0-F1
#
_cell.length_a   1.000
_cell.length_b   1.000
_cell.length_c   1.000
_cell.angle_alpha   90.00
_cell.angle_beta   90.00
_cell.angle_gamma   90.00
#
_symmetry.space_group_name_H-M   'P 1'
#
loop_
_entity.id
_entity.type
_entity.pdbx_description
1 polymer ?
#
loop_
_entity_poly.entity_id
_entity_poly.type
_entity_poly.pdbx_seq_one_letter_code
_entity_poly.pdbx_strand_id
1 'polypeptide(L)'
;MVCYEPLIGSIFQCKNGYIVCQTCCKKINRRCPTCKCTIGVRNLVLEHIINSIQVRCPYAMNGCAEVFSFCDRQSHAKNCHHAPLSCPFESCSFDGCNAELFNHIKDAYVYTEACTGEYVNLAIKIGKQNCLFGDDCSIYLIVVKKQSSAFCISVLCISFLTDYKIKLYGNGNSKLSFSGNVPTIKEIVDAHALSSLDNNMLVPYTMYDVDTHHIDLQIRFI
;
A
#
# COMPACT_ATOMS: atom_id res chain seq x y z
N MET A 1 34.18 7.64 0.98
CA MET A 1 32.80 7.88 1.43
C MET A 1 32.63 7.34 2.84
N VAL A 2 31.73 7.91 3.65
CA VAL A 2 31.56 7.54 5.07
C VAL A 2 30.33 6.66 5.31
N CYS A 3 29.15 7.10 4.86
CA CYS A 3 27.89 6.39 5.12
C CYS A 3 27.33 5.61 3.93
N TYR A 4 27.88 5.76 2.72
CA TYR A 4 27.35 5.18 1.47
C TYR A 4 25.89 5.54 1.12
N GLU A 5 25.23 6.35 1.95
CA GLU A 5 23.92 6.94 1.67
C GLU A 5 23.95 8.01 0.57
N PRO A 6 22.82 8.23 -0.14
CA PRO A 6 22.65 9.35 -1.06
C PRO A 6 23.00 10.70 -0.42
N LEU A 7 23.74 11.53 -1.16
CA LEU A 7 24.13 12.87 -0.72
C LEU A 7 22.97 13.86 -0.88
N ILE A 8 22.00 13.81 0.03
CA ILE A 8 20.85 14.72 0.04
C ILE A 8 21.02 15.76 1.16
N GLY A 9 20.66 17.01 0.88
CA GLY A 9 20.73 18.12 1.84
C GLY A 9 22.12 18.75 1.91
N SER A 10 22.56 19.19 3.10
CA SER A 10 23.82 19.92 3.22
C SER A 10 25.06 19.02 3.06
N ILE A 11 25.95 19.43 2.15
CA ILE A 11 27.18 18.72 1.82
C ILE A 11 28.37 19.59 2.19
N PHE A 12 29.37 19.00 2.83
CA PHE A 12 30.57 19.72 3.27
C PHE A 12 31.81 19.14 2.63
N GLN A 13 32.79 20.01 2.42
CA GLN A 13 34.06 19.68 1.78
C GLN A 13 35.24 20.14 2.66
N CYS A 14 36.29 19.31 2.70
CA CYS A 14 37.58 19.72 3.27
C CYS A 14 38.44 20.44 2.22
N LYS A 15 39.52 21.10 2.66
CA LYS A 15 40.44 21.82 1.76
C LYS A 15 41.05 20.98 0.62
N ASN A 16 41.08 19.65 0.76
CA ASN A 16 41.61 18.73 -0.25
C ASN A 16 40.51 18.10 -1.14
N GLY A 17 39.26 18.57 -1.08
CA GLY A 17 38.22 18.10 -2.01
C GLY A 17 37.33 16.96 -1.52
N TYR A 18 37.65 16.31 -0.40
CA TYR A 18 36.81 15.22 0.12
C TYR A 18 35.49 15.75 0.67
N ILE A 19 34.39 15.13 0.22
CA ILE A 19 33.03 15.49 0.57
C ILE A 19 32.45 14.56 1.65
N VAL A 20 31.59 15.12 2.50
CA VAL A 20 30.80 14.41 3.51
C VAL A 20 29.40 15.02 3.62
N CYS A 21 28.40 14.21 3.94
CA CYS A 21 27.07 14.73 4.28
C CYS A 21 27.09 15.38 5.69
N GLN A 22 26.08 16.22 5.97
CA GLN A 22 25.91 16.89 7.26
C GLN A 22 25.96 15.94 8.46
N THR A 23 25.26 14.81 8.39
CA THR A 23 25.20 13.82 9.48
C THR A 23 26.58 13.22 9.75
N CYS A 24 27.31 12.85 8.70
CA CYS A 24 28.68 12.33 8.84
C CYS A 24 29.64 13.40 9.33
N CYS A 25 29.52 14.63 8.85
CA CYS A 25 30.35 15.77 9.27
C CYS A 25 30.30 15.97 10.79
N LYS A 26 29.10 15.87 11.39
CA LYS A 26 28.90 15.89 12.84
C LYS A 26 29.53 14.68 13.53
N LYS A 27 29.25 13.46 13.06
CA LYS A 27 29.76 12.20 13.67
C LYS A 27 31.28 12.12 13.72
N ILE A 28 31.96 12.64 12.71
CA ILE A 28 33.43 12.62 12.62
C ILE A 28 34.08 13.89 13.19
N ASN A 29 33.33 14.71 13.94
CA ASN A 29 33.79 15.95 14.56
C ASN A 29 34.53 16.88 13.56
N ARG A 30 33.97 17.02 12.36
CA ARG A 30 34.52 17.83 11.25
C ARG A 30 35.96 17.48 10.87
N ARG A 31 36.42 16.26 11.16
CA ARG A 31 37.75 15.78 10.75
C ARG A 31 37.62 14.81 9.59
N CYS A 32 38.21 15.14 8.45
CA CYS A 32 38.16 14.29 7.26
C CYS A 32 38.81 12.93 7.55
N PRO A 33 38.10 11.80 7.35
CA PRO A 33 38.66 10.49 7.65
C PRO A 33 39.80 10.12 6.70
N THR A 34 39.78 10.65 5.46
CA THR A 34 40.78 10.36 4.43
C THR A 34 42.05 11.18 4.61
N CYS A 35 41.96 12.51 4.58
CA CYS A 35 43.15 13.37 4.62
C CYS A 35 43.41 14.05 5.97
N LYS A 36 42.63 13.73 7.00
CA LYS A 36 42.73 14.25 8.38
C LYS A 36 42.57 15.77 8.55
N CYS A 37 42.34 16.51 7.46
CA CYS A 37 42.09 17.96 7.47
C CYS A 37 40.70 18.30 8.01
N THR A 38 40.52 19.55 8.48
CA THR A 38 39.22 20.08 8.90
C THR A 38 38.24 20.20 7.73
N ILE A 39 36.99 19.83 7.99
CA ILE A 39 35.85 19.96 7.07
C ILE A 39 35.17 21.29 7.35
N GLY A 40 35.40 22.26 6.47
CA GLY A 40 35.11 23.67 6.73
C GLY A 40 33.89 24.20 5.97
N VAL A 41 33.85 23.99 4.66
CA VAL A 41 32.98 24.74 3.76
C VAL A 41 31.82 23.88 3.27
N ARG A 42 30.62 24.44 3.24
CA ARG A 42 29.45 23.83 2.63
C ARG A 42 29.57 23.95 1.10
N ASN A 43 29.46 22.84 0.38
CA ASN A 43 29.58 22.80 -1.07
C ASN A 43 28.21 23.00 -1.72
N LEU A 44 27.80 24.28 -1.85
CA LEU A 44 26.53 24.67 -2.47
C LEU A 44 26.44 24.28 -3.95
N VAL A 45 27.57 24.26 -4.67
CA VAL A 45 27.61 23.86 -6.08
C VAL A 45 27.18 22.41 -6.23
N LEU A 46 27.73 21.51 -5.42
CA LEU A 46 27.37 20.09 -5.46
C LEU A 46 25.92 19.87 -5.01
N GLU A 47 25.44 20.64 -4.03
CA GLU A 47 24.02 20.62 -3.65
C GLU A 47 23.11 21.03 -4.83
N HIS A 48 23.45 22.09 -5.55
CA HIS A 48 22.70 22.51 -6.74
C HIS A 48 22.74 21.48 -7.86
N ILE A 49 23.90 20.88 -8.13
CA ILE A 49 24.03 19.80 -9.12
C ILE A 49 23.14 18.62 -8.73
N ILE A 50 23.18 18.16 -7.48
CA ILE A 50 22.37 17.02 -7.06
C ILE A 50 20.87 17.34 -7.15
N ASN A 51 20.47 18.55 -6.77
CA ASN A 51 19.07 18.98 -6.87
C ASN A 51 18.58 19.09 -8.32
N SER A 52 19.47 19.36 -9.30
CA SER A 52 19.11 19.43 -10.72
C SER A 52 19.10 18.08 -11.43
N ILE A 53 19.65 17.03 -10.82
CA ILE A 53 19.59 15.68 -11.38
C ILE A 53 18.14 15.20 -11.34
N GLN A 54 17.62 14.86 -12.52
CA GLN A 54 16.35 14.16 -12.65
C GLN A 54 16.60 12.66 -12.79
N VAL A 55 15.75 11.87 -12.14
CA VAL A 55 15.78 10.41 -12.20
C VAL A 55 14.39 9.87 -12.52
N ARG A 56 14.35 8.71 -13.18
CA ARG A 56 13.12 7.95 -13.37
C ARG A 56 12.76 7.19 -12.10
N CYS A 57 11.46 6.89 -11.96
CA CYS A 57 10.98 5.98 -10.94
C CYS A 57 11.74 4.64 -10.95
N PRO A 58 12.13 4.09 -9.79
CA PRO A 58 12.72 2.74 -9.72
C PRO A 58 11.76 1.65 -10.23
N TYR A 59 10.45 1.92 -10.25
CA TYR A 59 9.40 1.03 -10.74
C TYR A 59 8.96 1.37 -12.17
N ALA A 60 9.84 1.96 -12.98
CA ALA A 60 9.53 2.29 -14.38
C ALA A 60 9.15 1.05 -15.21
N MET A 61 9.78 -0.10 -14.94
CA MET A 61 9.41 -1.37 -15.57
C MET A 61 8.00 -1.84 -15.19
N ASN A 62 7.47 -1.39 -14.06
CA ASN A 62 6.12 -1.70 -13.59
C ASN A 62 5.08 -0.68 -14.11
N GLY A 63 5.49 0.24 -15.00
CA GLY A 63 4.62 1.21 -15.67
C GLY A 63 4.70 2.64 -15.15
N CYS A 64 5.53 2.94 -14.14
CA CYS A 64 5.66 4.33 -13.68
C CYS A 64 6.50 5.18 -14.64
N ALA A 65 5.87 6.13 -15.33
CA ALA A 65 6.55 7.04 -16.25
C ALA A 65 7.10 8.31 -15.57
N GLU A 66 6.94 8.45 -14.25
CA GLU A 66 7.33 9.68 -13.55
C GLU A 66 8.85 9.91 -13.53
N VAL A 67 9.19 11.19 -13.68
CA VAL A 67 10.54 11.74 -13.57
C VAL A 67 10.51 12.85 -12.55
N PHE A 68 11.42 12.82 -11.58
CA PHE A 68 11.46 13.74 -10.46
C PHE A 68 12.90 14.04 -10.05
N SER A 69 13.09 15.02 -9.16
CA SER A 69 14.43 15.34 -8.63
C SER A 69 15.00 14.14 -7.88
N PHE A 70 16.31 13.92 -7.97
CA PHE A 70 17.00 12.87 -7.22
C PHE A 70 16.67 12.88 -5.72
N CYS A 71 16.46 14.07 -5.14
CA CYS A 71 16.11 14.24 -3.73
C CYS A 71 14.72 13.68 -3.37
N ASP A 72 13.79 13.65 -4.32
CA ASP A 72 12.42 13.16 -4.14
C ASP A 72 12.29 11.65 -4.42
N ARG A 73 13.38 10.98 -4.79
CA ARG A 73 13.33 9.57 -5.18
C ARG A 73 12.76 8.66 -4.11
N GLN A 74 13.15 8.88 -2.85
CA GLN A 74 12.71 8.01 -1.77
C GLN A 74 11.27 8.30 -1.34
N SER A 75 10.84 9.56 -1.35
CA SER A 75 9.45 9.94 -1.07
C SER A 75 8.52 9.41 -2.16
N HIS A 76 8.89 9.58 -3.44
CA HIS A 76 8.14 8.98 -4.54
C HIS A 76 8.12 7.46 -4.43
N ALA A 77 9.24 6.78 -4.22
CA ALA A 77 9.27 5.31 -4.18
C ALA A 77 8.34 4.70 -3.10
N LYS A 78 8.16 5.37 -1.96
CA LYS A 78 7.21 4.94 -0.93
C LYS A 78 5.75 5.09 -1.38
N ASN A 79 5.46 6.14 -2.15
CA ASN A 79 4.10 6.51 -2.54
C ASN A 79 3.72 6.06 -3.96
N CYS A 80 4.67 5.58 -4.77
CA CYS A 80 4.48 5.23 -6.17
C CYS A 80 3.49 4.07 -6.35
N HIS A 81 2.35 4.28 -7.03
CA HIS A 81 1.32 3.27 -7.28
C HIS A 81 1.82 2.00 -7.99
N HIS A 82 2.98 2.05 -8.64
CA HIS A 82 3.61 0.92 -9.32
C HIS A 82 4.64 0.16 -8.47
N ALA A 83 4.82 0.58 -7.21
CA ALA A 83 5.62 -0.16 -6.25
C ALA A 83 5.04 -1.57 -6.04
N PRO A 84 5.88 -2.60 -5.84
CA PRO A 84 5.40 -3.94 -5.51
C PRO A 84 4.49 -3.95 -4.28
N LEU A 85 3.46 -4.76 -4.34
CA LEU A 85 2.53 -5.06 -3.27
C LEU A 85 2.70 -6.53 -2.87
N SER A 86 2.63 -6.77 -1.56
CA SER A 86 2.59 -8.11 -1.00
C SER A 86 1.19 -8.70 -1.14
N CYS A 87 1.14 -10.01 -1.37
CA CYS A 87 -0.12 -10.73 -1.35
C CYS A 87 -0.77 -10.60 0.04
N PRO A 88 -2.02 -10.13 0.13
CA PRO A 88 -2.70 -9.91 1.41
C PRO A 88 -3.21 -11.19 2.05
N PHE A 89 -2.94 -12.34 1.43
CA PHE A 89 -3.39 -13.63 1.91
C PHE A 89 -2.39 -14.26 2.88
N GLU A 90 -2.88 -14.65 4.05
CA GLU A 90 -2.14 -15.37 5.08
C GLU A 90 -1.39 -16.57 4.48
N SER A 91 -0.10 -16.72 4.84
CA SER A 91 0.81 -17.76 4.33
C SER A 91 1.25 -17.63 2.87
N CYS A 92 0.90 -16.55 2.17
CA CYS A 92 1.47 -16.23 0.86
C CYS A 92 2.67 -15.29 1.00
N SER A 93 3.79 -15.62 0.35
CA SER A 93 5.00 -14.78 0.30
C SER A 93 5.20 -14.11 -1.06
N PHE A 94 4.15 -14.02 -1.86
CA PHE A 94 4.24 -13.40 -3.18
C PHE A 94 4.30 -11.87 -3.04
N ASP A 95 5.25 -11.25 -3.73
CA ASP A 95 5.39 -9.81 -3.89
C ASP A 95 5.53 -9.49 -5.37
N GLY A 96 4.78 -8.50 -5.87
CA GLY A 96 4.82 -8.12 -7.28
C GLY A 96 4.10 -6.82 -7.55
N CYS A 97 4.26 -6.26 -8.76
CA CYS A 97 3.46 -5.09 -9.15
C CYS A 97 1.96 -5.42 -9.21
N ASN A 98 1.09 -4.40 -9.28
CA ASN A 98 -0.37 -4.60 -9.31
C ASN A 98 -0.83 -5.65 -10.33
N ALA A 99 -0.28 -5.63 -11.55
CA ALA A 99 -0.65 -6.59 -12.59
C ALA A 99 -0.21 -8.03 -12.28
N GLU A 100 0.99 -8.20 -11.72
CA GLU A 100 1.50 -9.51 -11.31
C GLU A 100 0.72 -10.05 -10.11
N LEU A 101 0.43 -9.21 -9.12
CA LEU A 101 -0.39 -9.57 -7.97
C LEU A 101 -1.81 -9.94 -8.39
N PHE A 102 -2.37 -9.22 -9.37
CA PHE A 102 -3.68 -9.53 -9.91
C PHE A 102 -3.74 -10.93 -10.51
N ASN A 103 -2.79 -11.25 -11.39
CA ASN A 103 -2.68 -12.57 -12.01
C ASN A 103 -2.40 -13.66 -10.97
N HIS A 104 -1.49 -13.40 -10.04
CA HIS A 104 -1.20 -14.32 -8.94
C HIS A 104 -2.47 -14.68 -8.14
N ILE A 105 -3.26 -13.68 -7.76
CA ILE A 105 -4.49 -13.91 -6.99
C ILE A 105 -5.49 -14.72 -7.82
N LYS A 106 -5.64 -14.37 -9.11
CA LYS A 106 -6.57 -15.03 -10.03
C LYS A 106 -6.23 -16.51 -10.23
N ASP A 107 -4.95 -16.83 -10.32
CA ASP A 107 -4.47 -18.18 -10.60
C ASP A 107 -4.40 -19.06 -9.34
N ALA A 108 -4.10 -18.45 -8.18
CA ALA A 108 -3.83 -19.19 -6.95
C ALA A 108 -5.04 -19.31 -6.00
N TYR A 109 -6.07 -18.46 -6.13
CA TYR A 109 -7.18 -18.40 -5.18
C TYR A 109 -8.55 -18.45 -5.84
N VAL A 110 -9.53 -18.97 -5.10
CA VAL A 110 -10.93 -18.97 -5.53
C VAL A 110 -11.49 -17.56 -5.40
N TYR A 111 -12.16 -17.08 -6.44
CA TYR A 111 -12.78 -15.77 -6.48
C TYR A 111 -14.21 -15.82 -7.03
N THR A 112 -14.96 -14.74 -6.81
CA THR A 112 -16.27 -14.50 -7.42
C THR A 112 -16.18 -13.30 -8.36
N GLU A 113 -16.72 -13.41 -9.57
CA GLU A 113 -16.79 -12.28 -10.49
C GLU A 113 -17.87 -11.28 -10.04
N ALA A 114 -17.58 -10.00 -10.22
CA ALA A 114 -18.49 -8.93 -9.89
C ALA A 114 -18.45 -7.85 -10.98
N CYS A 115 -19.61 -7.55 -11.53
CA CYS A 115 -19.76 -6.46 -12.50
C CYS A 115 -20.22 -5.19 -11.80
N THR A 116 -19.72 -4.05 -12.29
CA THR A 116 -20.10 -2.75 -11.74
C THR A 116 -21.60 -2.51 -11.94
N GLY A 117 -22.30 -2.11 -10.88
CA GLY A 117 -23.74 -1.85 -10.89
C GLY A 117 -24.63 -3.06 -10.62
N GLU A 118 -24.10 -4.28 -10.61
CA GLU A 118 -24.86 -5.51 -10.31
C GLU A 118 -24.85 -5.88 -8.83
N TYR A 119 -25.86 -6.64 -8.42
CA TYR A 119 -25.92 -7.23 -7.07
C TYR A 119 -25.30 -8.62 -7.10
N VAL A 120 -24.25 -8.82 -6.31
CA VAL A 120 -23.59 -10.11 -6.15
C VAL A 120 -23.96 -10.69 -4.79
N ASN A 121 -24.58 -11.87 -4.77
CA ASN A 121 -24.83 -12.62 -3.54
C ASN A 121 -23.54 -13.34 -3.11
N LEU A 122 -23.15 -13.18 -1.85
CA LEU A 122 -21.93 -13.74 -1.29
C LEU A 122 -22.22 -14.47 0.00
N ALA A 123 -21.84 -15.76 0.02
CA ALA A 123 -21.76 -16.56 1.23
C ALA A 123 -20.36 -16.39 1.84
N ILE A 124 -20.23 -15.40 2.72
CA ILE A 124 -18.93 -15.02 3.29
C ILE A 124 -18.53 -16.01 4.36
N LYS A 125 -17.48 -16.78 4.09
CA LYS A 125 -16.97 -17.80 5.01
C LYS A 125 -16.10 -17.16 6.08
N ILE A 126 -16.38 -17.46 7.34
CA ILE A 126 -15.63 -16.92 8.48
C ILE A 126 -14.29 -17.63 8.59
N GLY A 127 -13.20 -16.87 8.76
CA GLY A 127 -11.84 -17.40 8.85
C GLY A 127 -11.29 -17.94 7.53
N LYS A 128 -12.02 -17.76 6.42
CA LYS A 128 -11.55 -18.04 5.06
C LYS A 128 -11.48 -16.75 4.26
N GLN A 129 -10.78 -16.81 3.14
CA GLN A 129 -10.61 -15.71 2.21
C GLN A 129 -11.87 -15.58 1.35
N ASN A 130 -12.33 -14.34 1.16
CA ASN A 130 -13.48 -14.01 0.33
C ASN A 130 -13.02 -12.93 -0.65
N CYS A 131 -12.77 -13.34 -1.90
CA CYS A 131 -12.18 -12.51 -2.94
C CYS A 131 -13.18 -12.27 -4.07
N LEU A 132 -13.29 -11.03 -4.54
CA LEU A 132 -14.04 -10.67 -5.73
C LEU A 132 -13.12 -10.06 -6.79
N PHE A 133 -13.46 -10.30 -8.04
CA PHE A 133 -12.82 -9.68 -9.20
C PHE A 133 -13.81 -8.78 -9.92
N GLY A 134 -13.46 -7.50 -10.01
CA GLY A 134 -14.16 -6.50 -10.80
C GLY A 134 -13.95 -6.71 -12.30
N ASP A 135 -14.90 -6.21 -13.09
CA ASP A 135 -14.81 -6.11 -14.55
C ASP A 135 -13.71 -5.16 -15.04
N ASP A 136 -13.23 -4.28 -14.16
CA ASP A 136 -12.18 -3.29 -14.38
C ASP A 136 -10.78 -3.76 -13.92
N CYS A 137 -10.60 -5.06 -13.73
CA CYS A 137 -9.38 -5.67 -13.16
C CYS A 137 -9.09 -5.22 -11.71
N SER A 138 -10.10 -4.79 -10.96
CA SER A 138 -9.98 -4.60 -9.51
C SER A 138 -10.12 -5.91 -8.74
N ILE A 139 -9.45 -5.99 -7.60
CA ILE A 139 -9.64 -7.09 -6.64
C ILE A 139 -10.23 -6.51 -5.37
N TYR A 140 -11.34 -7.08 -4.93
CA TYR A 140 -11.94 -6.75 -3.64
C TYR A 140 -11.79 -7.89 -2.65
N LEU A 141 -11.23 -7.58 -1.49
CA LEU A 141 -11.03 -8.55 -0.42
C LEU A 141 -11.97 -8.22 0.71
N ILE A 142 -12.81 -9.19 1.07
CA ILE A 142 -13.69 -9.08 2.22
C ILE A 142 -13.01 -9.75 3.41
N VAL A 143 -12.69 -8.93 4.40
CA VAL A 143 -12.10 -9.37 5.66
C VAL A 143 -13.19 -9.38 6.72
N VAL A 144 -13.37 -10.51 7.39
CA VAL A 144 -14.31 -10.65 8.52
C VAL A 144 -13.53 -10.84 9.80
N LYS A 145 -13.76 -9.94 10.77
CA LYS A 145 -13.20 -10.02 12.11
C LYS A 145 -14.30 -10.27 13.13
N LYS A 146 -14.09 -11.24 14.02
CA LYS A 146 -14.97 -11.52 15.15
C LYS A 146 -14.76 -10.46 16.25
N GLN A 147 -15.82 -9.82 16.75
CA GLN A 147 -15.78 -8.89 17.88
C GLN A 147 -16.63 -9.39 19.06
N SER A 148 -16.72 -8.66 20.17
CA SER A 148 -17.48 -9.12 21.35
C SER A 148 -18.99 -9.30 21.10
N SER A 149 -19.61 -8.48 20.24
CA SER A 149 -21.07 -8.46 20.02
C SER A 149 -21.52 -8.63 18.57
N ALA A 150 -20.58 -8.61 17.61
CA ALA A 150 -20.88 -8.68 16.17
C ALA A 150 -19.67 -9.20 15.36
N PHE A 151 -19.89 -9.43 14.07
CA PHE A 151 -18.83 -9.51 13.08
C PHE A 151 -18.58 -8.13 12.48
N CYS A 152 -17.30 -7.78 12.31
CA CYS A 152 -16.87 -6.60 11.59
C CYS A 152 -16.41 -7.02 10.20
N ILE A 153 -17.06 -6.47 9.18
CA ILE A 153 -16.80 -6.78 7.77
C ILE A 153 -16.18 -5.54 7.13
N SER A 154 -14.96 -5.71 6.63
CA SER A 154 -14.18 -4.69 5.93
C SER A 154 -13.99 -5.12 4.48
N VAL A 155 -14.03 -4.17 3.55
CA VAL A 155 -13.67 -4.42 2.14
C VAL A 155 -12.40 -3.65 1.83
N LEU A 156 -11.46 -4.30 1.15
CA LEU A 156 -10.20 -3.72 0.67
C LEU A 156 -10.19 -3.79 -0.86
N CYS A 157 -9.68 -2.77 -1.53
CA CYS A 157 -9.57 -2.75 -2.98
C CYS A 157 -8.10 -2.75 -3.42
N ILE A 158 -7.78 -3.56 -4.42
CA ILE A 158 -6.54 -3.49 -5.20
C ILE A 158 -6.96 -3.08 -6.60
N SER A 159 -6.66 -1.84 -6.98
CA SER A 159 -7.00 -1.33 -8.30
C SER A 159 -6.02 -0.23 -8.73
N PHE A 160 -6.06 0.08 -10.03
CA PHE A 160 -5.46 1.28 -10.61
C PHE A 160 -6.32 2.53 -10.40
N LEU A 161 -7.61 2.40 -10.08
CA LEU A 161 -8.49 3.52 -9.77
C LEU A 161 -8.53 3.77 -8.25
N THR A 162 -8.69 5.04 -7.88
CA THR A 162 -8.52 5.51 -6.49
C THR A 162 -9.80 5.56 -5.69
N ASP A 163 -10.98 5.46 -6.33
CA ASP A 163 -12.27 5.66 -5.66
C ASP A 163 -13.30 4.62 -6.10
N TYR A 164 -13.73 3.78 -5.16
CA TYR A 164 -14.85 2.85 -5.34
C TYR A 164 -15.87 3.04 -4.25
N LYS A 165 -17.15 3.10 -4.62
CA LYS A 165 -18.25 3.04 -3.66
C LYS A 165 -18.85 1.65 -3.65
N ILE A 166 -18.89 1.05 -2.48
CA ILE A 166 -19.55 -0.24 -2.28
C ILE A 166 -20.79 -0.02 -1.43
N LYS A 167 -21.87 -0.73 -1.77
CA LYS A 167 -22.98 -0.97 -0.87
C LYS A 167 -23.04 -2.43 -0.46
N LEU A 168 -22.98 -2.67 0.85
CA LEU A 168 -23.19 -3.99 1.45
C LEU A 168 -24.63 -4.07 1.95
N TYR A 169 -25.28 -5.22 1.77
CA TYR A 169 -26.62 -5.49 2.25
C TYR A 169 -26.64 -6.81 3.01
N GLY A 170 -27.16 -6.79 4.25
CA GLY A 170 -27.38 -8.01 5.02
C GLY A 170 -28.58 -8.79 4.50
N ASN A 171 -28.43 -10.10 4.31
CA ASN A 171 -29.56 -10.96 3.98
C ASN A 171 -30.26 -11.41 5.27
N GLY A 172 -31.53 -11.02 5.47
CA GLY A 172 -32.30 -11.33 6.68
C GLY A 172 -33.47 -10.38 6.94
N ASN A 173 -34.21 -10.59 8.03
CA ASN A 173 -35.38 -9.76 8.42
C ASN A 173 -35.01 -8.31 8.78
N SER A 174 -33.71 -8.02 8.98
CA SER A 174 -33.18 -6.69 9.28
C SER A 174 -32.40 -6.20 8.07
N LYS A 175 -32.93 -5.21 7.35
CA LYS A 175 -32.26 -4.57 6.21
C LYS A 175 -31.08 -3.73 6.69
N LEU A 176 -29.92 -4.34 6.91
CA LEU A 176 -28.67 -3.61 7.15
C LEU A 176 -28.10 -3.20 5.80
N SER A 177 -27.71 -1.93 5.67
CA SER A 177 -26.96 -1.46 4.51
C SER A 177 -25.84 -0.53 4.92
N PHE A 178 -24.65 -0.73 4.35
CA PHE A 178 -23.49 0.13 4.55
C PHE A 178 -23.01 0.65 3.21
N SER A 179 -22.60 1.93 3.13
CA SER A 179 -21.97 2.51 1.95
C SER A 179 -20.70 3.24 2.36
N GLY A 180 -19.59 2.97 1.69
CA GLY A 180 -18.31 3.62 1.97
C GLY A 180 -17.39 3.63 0.75
N ASN A 181 -16.36 4.47 0.83
CA ASN A 181 -15.27 4.44 -0.14
C ASN A 181 -14.28 3.33 0.26
N VAL A 182 -13.72 2.62 -0.71
CA VAL A 182 -12.80 1.52 -0.41
C VAL A 182 -11.35 2.01 -0.46
N PRO A 183 -10.58 1.89 0.63
CA PRO A 183 -9.16 2.23 0.62
C PRO A 183 -8.37 1.27 -0.27
N THR A 184 -7.33 1.78 -0.91
CA THR A 184 -6.44 0.95 -1.75
C THR A 184 -5.43 0.22 -0.86
N ILE A 185 -5.01 -1.01 -1.24
CA ILE A 185 -4.07 -1.82 -0.42
C ILE A 185 -2.81 -1.07 0.00
N LYS A 186 -2.37 -0.09 -0.80
CA LYS A 186 -1.19 0.72 -0.51
C LYS A 186 -1.31 1.54 0.78
N GLU A 187 -2.52 1.87 1.20
CA GLU A 187 -2.84 2.54 2.48
C GLU A 187 -2.94 1.55 3.65
N ILE A 188 -3.03 0.24 3.36
CA ILE A 188 -3.43 -0.81 4.31
C ILE A 188 -2.25 -1.66 4.81
N VAL A 189 -1.08 -1.58 4.17
CA VAL A 189 0.11 -2.39 4.52
C VAL A 189 0.59 -2.17 5.98
N ASP A 190 0.15 -1.11 6.65
CA ASP A 190 0.22 -1.06 8.11
C ASP A 190 -0.85 -1.99 8.70
N ALA A 191 -0.46 -3.24 9.01
CA ALA A 191 -1.34 -4.29 9.53
C ALA A 191 -2.18 -3.92 10.79
N HIS A 192 -1.88 -2.79 11.44
CA HIS A 192 -2.67 -2.20 12.53
C HIS A 192 -3.84 -1.31 12.06
N ALA A 193 -3.90 -0.91 10.78
CA ALA A 193 -4.88 0.03 10.22
C ALA A 193 -6.21 -0.63 9.81
N LEU A 194 -6.24 -1.95 9.59
CA LEU A 194 -7.49 -2.65 9.23
C LEU A 194 -8.58 -2.54 10.29
N SER A 195 -8.22 -2.32 11.55
CA SER A 195 -9.17 -2.09 12.66
C SER A 195 -9.62 -0.64 12.84
N SER A 196 -8.96 0.31 12.17
CA SER A 196 -9.23 1.76 12.27
C SER A 196 -9.87 2.35 11.02
N LEU A 197 -10.20 1.52 10.02
CA LEU A 197 -10.94 1.97 8.85
C LEU A 197 -12.40 2.24 9.22
N ASP A 198 -12.86 3.48 9.04
CA ASP A 198 -14.27 3.88 9.18
C ASP A 198 -15.19 3.26 8.11
N ASN A 199 -14.66 2.36 7.26
CA ASN A 199 -15.35 1.70 6.16
C ASN A 199 -15.74 0.24 6.47
N ASN A 200 -16.29 0.02 7.67
CA ASN A 200 -16.63 -1.31 8.17
C ASN A 200 -18.13 -1.44 8.43
N MET A 201 -18.69 -2.59 8.07
CA MET A 201 -20.07 -2.95 8.43
C MET A 201 -20.07 -3.90 9.63
N LEU A 202 -20.82 -3.54 10.68
CA LEU A 202 -21.07 -4.44 11.81
C LEU A 202 -22.30 -5.30 11.51
N VAL A 203 -22.11 -6.61 11.53
CA VAL A 203 -23.16 -7.60 11.30
C VAL A 203 -23.43 -8.38 12.58
N PRO A 204 -24.67 -8.38 13.10
CA PRO A 204 -25.02 -9.16 14.27
C PRO A 204 -24.75 -10.65 14.07
N TYR A 205 -24.37 -11.35 15.15
CA TYR A 205 -24.18 -12.80 15.14
C TYR A 205 -25.41 -13.60 14.67
N THR A 206 -26.61 -13.02 14.73
CA THR A 206 -27.85 -13.66 14.27
C THR A 206 -27.91 -13.84 12.75
N MET A 207 -27.08 -13.15 11.98
CA MET A 207 -26.98 -13.31 10.52
C MET A 207 -25.93 -14.36 10.11
N TYR A 208 -25.26 -14.98 11.08
CA TYR A 208 -24.34 -16.09 10.82
C TYR A 208 -25.12 -17.40 10.83
N ASP A 209 -25.02 -18.11 9.71
CA ASP A 209 -25.52 -19.46 9.59
C ASP A 209 -24.51 -20.43 10.22
N VAL A 210 -24.94 -21.08 11.30
CA VAL A 210 -24.13 -22.01 12.08
C VAL A 210 -23.94 -23.34 11.35
N ASP A 211 -24.89 -23.74 10.50
CA ASP A 211 -24.83 -25.01 9.78
C ASP A 211 -23.83 -24.91 8.63
N THR A 212 -23.87 -23.81 7.88
CA THR A 212 -23.04 -23.61 6.69
C THR A 212 -21.78 -22.78 6.95
N HIS A 213 -21.62 -22.24 8.15
CA HIS A 213 -20.48 -21.44 8.61
C HIS A 213 -20.20 -20.18 7.77
N HIS A 214 -21.25 -19.54 7.26
CA HIS A 214 -21.13 -18.31 6.48
C HIS A 214 -22.12 -17.21 6.90
N ILE A 215 -21.87 -16.01 6.40
CA ILE A 215 -22.79 -14.86 6.46
C ILE A 215 -23.21 -14.54 5.03
N ASP A 216 -24.50 -14.58 4.75
CA ASP A 216 -25.03 -14.18 3.44
C ASP A 216 -25.17 -12.66 3.34
N LEU A 217 -24.45 -12.08 2.38
CA LEU A 217 -24.56 -10.66 2.04
C LEU A 217 -24.84 -10.48 0.56
N GLN A 218 -25.38 -9.32 0.19
CA GLN A 218 -25.30 -8.80 -1.16
C GLN A 218 -24.34 -7.62 -1.22
N ILE A 219 -23.55 -7.57 -2.29
CA ILE A 219 -22.65 -6.46 -2.58
C ILE A 219 -23.03 -5.83 -3.90
N ARG A 220 -23.00 -4.51 -3.95
CA ARG A 220 -23.13 -3.73 -5.18
C ARG A 220 -22.04 -2.67 -5.28
N PHE A 221 -21.33 -2.67 -6.39
CA PHE A 221 -20.34 -1.67 -6.76
C PHE A 221 -21.05 -0.52 -7.49
N ILE A 222 -20.76 0.74 -7.11
CA ILE A 222 -21.46 1.96 -7.58
C ILE A 222 -20.46 3.02 -8.03
#